data_AF-A0A382QN96-F1
#
_entry.id   AF-A0A382QN96-F1
#
_cell.length_a   1.000
_cell.length_b   1.000
_cell.length_c   1.000
_cell.angle_alpha   90.00
_cell.angle_beta   90.00
_cell.angle_gamma   90.00
#
_symmetry.space_group_name_H-M   'P 1'
#
loop_
_entity.id
_entity.type
_entity.pdbx_description
1 polymer ?
#
loop_
_entity_poly.entity_id
_entity_poly.type
_entity_poly.pdbx_seq_one_letter_code
_entity_poly.pdbx_strand_id
1 'polypeptide(L)'
;MQPFLDSTDLLDNGAALSERLKRDGYLFVRGLLPRTSILDTRCRLLDKAAQGGWLDPASPVEWGVADSSAACKDPEEAYMRVFRGLWADETLHRLRTHPDVMGFFDLIFDEPAFVHP
;
A
#
# COMPACT_ATOMS: atom_id res chain seq x y z
N MET A 1 19.41 -7.29 10.97
CA MET A 1 18.67 -7.03 9.71
C MET A 1 19.36 -5.85 9.04
N GLN A 2 19.78 -5.98 7.78
CA GLN A 2 20.44 -4.87 7.07
C GLN A 2 19.39 -3.80 6.70
N PRO A 3 19.70 -2.50 6.81
CA PRO A 3 18.79 -1.45 6.40
C PRO A 3 18.60 -1.46 4.86
N PHE A 4 17.42 -1.03 4.39
CA PHE A 4 17.19 -0.83 2.97
C PHE A 4 18.06 0.30 2.42
N LEU A 5 18.58 0.13 1.21
CA LEU A 5 19.33 1.18 0.52
C LEU A 5 18.38 2.28 0.02
N ASP A 6 18.53 3.48 0.56
CA ASP A 6 17.72 4.64 0.18
C ASP A 6 18.00 5.08 -1.26
N SER A 7 16.94 5.22 -2.05
CA SER A 7 16.96 5.63 -3.46
C SER A 7 16.21 6.94 -3.70
N THR A 8 15.83 7.64 -2.64
CA THR A 8 15.07 8.91 -2.72
C THR A 8 15.82 9.98 -3.53
N ASP A 9 17.14 10.05 -3.43
CA ASP A 9 17.96 11.01 -4.19
C ASP A 9 18.02 10.71 -5.70
N LEU A 10 17.50 9.57 -6.14
CA LEU A 10 17.44 9.15 -7.55
C LEU A 10 16.06 9.37 -8.17
N LEU A 11 15.11 9.99 -7.47
CA LEU A 11 13.72 10.11 -7.92
C LEU A 11 13.57 10.80 -9.29
N ASP A 12 14.50 11.67 -9.67
CA ASP A 12 14.49 12.35 -10.98
C ASP A 12 15.36 11.64 -12.05
N ASN A 13 15.90 10.45 -11.74
CA ASN A 13 16.80 9.71 -12.61
C ASN A 13 16.33 8.26 -12.86
N GLY A 14 15.45 8.12 -13.84
CA GLY A 14 14.88 6.83 -14.26
C GLY A 14 15.90 5.75 -14.60
N ALA A 15 16.94 6.11 -15.36
CA ALA A 15 17.99 5.17 -15.73
C ALA A 15 18.73 4.63 -14.48
N ALA A 16 19.06 5.49 -13.52
CA ALA A 16 19.70 5.07 -12.28
C ALA A 16 18.79 4.20 -11.39
N LEU A 17 17.49 4.54 -11.33
CA LEU A 17 16.49 3.73 -10.63
C LEU A 17 16.32 2.35 -11.29
N SER A 18 16.24 2.29 -12.61
CA SER A 18 16.13 1.06 -13.40
C SER A 18 17.35 0.15 -13.18
N GLU A 19 18.56 0.70 -13.27
CA GLU A 19 19.79 -0.06 -13.01
C GLU A 19 19.87 -0.57 -11.56
N ARG A 20 19.43 0.23 -10.58
CA ARG A 20 19.38 -0.21 -9.19
C ARG A 20 18.34 -1.31 -8.98
N LEU A 21 17.15 -1.18 -9.58
CA LEU A 21 16.11 -2.20 -9.52
C LEU A 21 16.59 -3.53 -10.13
N LYS A 22 17.27 -3.49 -11.28
CA LYS A 22 17.88 -4.69 -11.91
C LYS A 22 18.94 -5.33 -11.02
N ARG A 23 19.78 -4.52 -10.37
CA ARG A 23 20.87 -5.00 -9.51
C ARG A 23 20.39 -5.59 -8.19
N ASP A 24 19.45 -4.89 -7.52
CA ASP A 24 19.07 -5.18 -6.13
C ASP A 24 17.73 -5.92 -6.02
N GLY A 25 16.91 -5.91 -7.07
CA GLY A 25 15.56 -6.50 -7.09
C GLY A 25 14.50 -5.71 -6.32
N TYR A 26 14.84 -4.54 -5.78
CA TYR A 26 13.92 -3.63 -5.10
C TYR A 26 14.40 -2.17 -5.17
N LEU A 27 13.47 -1.26 -4.86
CA LEU A 27 13.77 0.15 -4.60
C LEU A 27 13.11 0.56 -3.28
N PHE A 28 13.86 1.26 -2.43
CA PHE A 28 13.31 1.90 -1.25
C PHE A 28 13.33 3.42 -1.45
N VAL A 29 12.14 4.03 -1.48
CA VAL A 29 11.92 5.46 -1.71
C VAL A 29 11.05 6.02 -0.60
N ARG A 30 11.42 7.20 -0.09
CA ARG A 30 10.65 7.91 0.94
C ARG A 30 9.81 9.00 0.30
N GLY A 31 8.62 9.22 0.84
CA GLY A 31 7.80 10.37 0.47
C GLY A 31 7.20 10.34 -0.94
N LEU A 32 7.19 9.17 -1.61
CA LEU A 32 6.64 9.04 -2.96
C LEU A 32 5.15 9.40 -3.04
N LEU A 33 4.38 9.09 -1.99
CA LEU A 33 2.95 9.39 -1.91
C LEU A 33 2.69 10.48 -0.87
N PRO A 34 1.68 11.35 -1.08
CA PRO A 34 1.26 12.32 -0.08
C PRO A 34 0.82 11.62 1.20
N ARG A 35 1.36 12.06 2.34
CA ARG A 35 1.05 11.47 3.66
C ARG A 35 -0.45 11.47 3.95
N THR A 36 -1.16 12.53 3.59
CA THR A 36 -2.60 12.67 3.80
C THR A 36 -3.38 11.61 3.02
N SER A 37 -3.08 11.41 1.74
CA SER A 37 -3.71 10.37 0.91
C SER A 37 -3.56 8.96 1.50
N ILE A 38 -2.40 8.66 2.10
CA ILE A 38 -2.18 7.40 2.81
C ILE A 38 -3.05 7.30 4.06
N LEU A 39 -3.07 8.35 4.89
CA LEU A 39 -3.80 8.35 6.15
C LEU A 39 -5.32 8.28 5.96
N ASP A 40 -5.86 9.00 4.98
CA ASP A 40 -7.29 8.99 4.65
C ASP A 40 -7.72 7.58 4.19
N THR A 41 -6.92 6.96 3.31
CA THR A 41 -7.15 5.57 2.88
C THR A 41 -7.07 4.61 4.06
N ARG A 42 -6.06 4.77 4.94
CA ARG A 42 -5.89 3.95 6.13
C ARG A 42 -7.11 4.03 7.06
N CYS A 43 -7.59 5.22 7.38
CA CYS A 43 -8.77 5.40 8.24
C CYS A 43 -9.97 4.63 7.68
N ARG A 44 -10.26 4.81 6.39
CA ARG A 44 -11.38 4.16 5.71
C ARG A 44 -11.29 2.63 5.71
N LEU A 45 -10.09 2.07 5.55
CA LEU A 45 -9.88 0.63 5.62
C LEU A 45 -9.95 0.10 7.07
N LEU A 46 -9.47 0.86 8.06
CA LEU A 46 -9.60 0.49 9.46
C LEU A 46 -11.05 0.48 9.93
N ASP A 47 -11.89 1.41 9.48
CA ASP A 47 -13.32 1.40 9.77
C ASP A 47 -13.99 0.12 9.26
N LYS A 48 -13.64 -0.32 8.04
CA LYS A 48 -14.14 -1.58 7.47
C LYS A 48 -13.65 -2.80 8.24
N ALA A 49 -12.38 -2.80 8.65
CA ALA A 49 -11.81 -3.87 9.48
C ALA A 49 -12.49 -3.93 10.86
N ALA A 50 -12.77 -2.79 11.49
CA ALA A 50 -13.50 -2.70 12.75
C ALA A 50 -14.93 -3.25 12.62
N GLN A 51 -15.66 -2.85 11.58
CA GLN A 51 -17.00 -3.37 11.27
C GLN A 51 -16.98 -4.88 11.02
N GLY A 52 -15.88 -5.39 10.46
CA GLY A 52 -15.63 -6.82 10.25
C GLY A 52 -15.19 -7.60 11.49
N GLY A 53 -15.01 -6.93 12.64
CA GLY A 53 -14.56 -7.55 13.88
C GLY A 53 -13.07 -7.90 13.91
N TRP A 54 -12.25 -7.34 13.01
CA TRP A 54 -10.81 -7.62 12.98
C TRP A 54 -10.00 -6.81 13.99
N LEU A 55 -10.55 -5.72 14.53
CA LEU A 55 -9.86 -4.81 15.44
C LEU A 55 -10.37 -4.97 16.87
N ASP A 56 -9.48 -4.75 17.84
CA ASP A 56 -9.79 -4.75 19.27
C ASP A 56 -10.82 -3.64 19.58
N PRO A 57 -12.04 -3.99 20.05
CA PRO A 57 -13.08 -3.02 20.32
C PRO A 57 -12.80 -2.12 21.54
N ALA A 58 -11.81 -2.47 22.37
CA ALA A 58 -11.38 -1.65 23.51
C ALA A 58 -10.39 -0.54 23.11
N SER A 59 -9.86 -0.59 21.89
CA SER A 59 -8.87 0.35 21.38
C SER A 59 -9.49 1.32 20.34
N PRO A 60 -9.00 2.57 20.24
CA PRO A 60 -9.38 3.46 19.14
C PRO A 60 -9.06 2.84 17.77
N VAL A 61 -9.99 2.95 16.82
CA VAL A 61 -9.89 2.31 15.48
C VAL A 61 -8.62 2.73 14.74
N GLU A 62 -8.24 4.00 14.86
CA GLU A 62 -7.07 4.60 14.20
C GLU A 62 -5.73 3.96 14.61
N TRP A 63 -5.67 3.36 15.80
CA TRP A 63 -4.48 2.63 16.27
C TRP A 63 -4.31 1.31 15.51
N GLY A 64 -5.39 0.75 14.97
CA GLY A 64 -5.36 -0.49 14.19
C GLY A 64 -4.87 -1.69 15.00
N VAL A 65 -5.24 -1.75 16.28
CA VAL A 65 -4.92 -2.89 17.16
C VAL A 65 -5.80 -4.07 16.74
N ALA A 66 -5.18 -5.19 16.39
CA ALA A 66 -5.90 -6.38 15.93
C ALA A 66 -6.55 -7.15 17.10
N ASP A 67 -7.77 -7.66 16.89
CA ASP A 67 -8.36 -8.67 17.77
C ASP A 67 -7.77 -10.05 17.43
N SER A 68 -6.88 -10.54 18.28
CA SER A 68 -6.22 -11.83 18.08
C SER A 68 -7.19 -13.02 18.13
N SER A 69 -8.37 -12.86 18.75
CA SER A 69 -9.40 -13.90 18.80
C SER A 69 -10.19 -14.02 17.49
N ALA A 70 -10.18 -12.98 16.66
CA ALA A 70 -10.82 -12.92 15.34
C ALA A 70 -9.88 -13.34 14.19
N ALA A 71 -8.75 -13.96 14.50
CA ALA A 71 -7.77 -14.40 13.51
C ALA A 71 -8.42 -15.33 12.47
N CYS A 72 -8.28 -14.96 11.19
CA CYS A 72 -8.79 -15.70 10.04
C CYS A 72 -7.87 -15.46 8.83
N LYS A 73 -8.02 -16.28 7.78
CA LYS A 73 -7.18 -16.20 6.57
C LYS A 73 -7.95 -16.53 5.29
N ASP A 74 -7.41 -16.13 4.16
CA ASP A 74 -7.91 -16.52 2.84
C ASP A 74 -7.82 -18.06 2.66
N PRO A 75 -8.88 -18.77 2.18
CA PRO A 75 -10.16 -18.28 1.69
C PRO A 75 -11.34 -18.42 2.68
N GLU A 76 -11.09 -18.47 3.99
CA GLU A 76 -12.13 -18.68 5.00
C GLU A 76 -13.25 -17.64 4.88
N GLU A 77 -14.51 -18.07 5.04
CA GLU A 77 -15.67 -17.19 4.86
C GLU A 77 -15.64 -15.97 5.80
N ALA A 78 -15.14 -16.15 7.04
CA ALA A 78 -14.95 -15.07 8.00
C ALA A 78 -13.95 -14.01 7.50
N TYR A 79 -12.87 -14.43 6.84
CA TYR A 79 -11.91 -13.52 6.22
C TYR A 79 -12.49 -12.87 4.97
N MET A 80 -13.04 -13.67 4.05
CA MET A 80 -13.51 -13.21 2.75
C MET A 80 -14.68 -12.23 2.85
N ARG A 81 -15.56 -12.39 3.84
CA ARG A 81 -16.68 -11.46 4.09
C ARG A 81 -16.20 -10.02 4.30
N VAL A 82 -15.10 -9.84 5.04
CA VAL A 82 -14.55 -8.51 5.36
C VAL A 82 -13.58 -8.07 4.25
N PHE A 83 -12.68 -8.97 3.82
CA PHE A 83 -11.66 -8.68 2.82
C PHE A 83 -12.23 -8.20 1.49
N ARG A 84 -13.34 -8.76 0.99
CA ARG A 84 -13.98 -8.30 -0.25
C ARG A 84 -14.36 -6.82 -0.18
N GLY A 85 -14.88 -6.37 0.96
CA GLY A 85 -15.26 -4.97 1.17
C GLY A 85 -14.05 -4.03 1.24
N LEU A 86 -12.95 -4.48 1.85
CA LEU A 86 -11.67 -3.75 1.85
C LEU A 86 -11.07 -3.67 0.45
N TRP A 87 -11.03 -4.81 -0.26
CA TRP A 87 -10.41 -4.92 -1.57
C TRP A 87 -11.16 -4.11 -2.63
N ALA A 88 -12.49 -4.09 -2.59
CA ALA A 88 -13.32 -3.31 -3.53
C ALA A 88 -13.38 -1.80 -3.19
N ASP A 89 -12.56 -1.32 -2.26
CA ASP A 89 -12.57 0.10 -1.90
C ASP A 89 -11.91 0.97 -2.98
N GLU A 90 -12.70 1.90 -3.55
CA GLU A 90 -12.22 2.78 -4.60
C GLU A 90 -11.02 3.64 -4.17
N THR A 91 -10.96 4.10 -2.91
CA THR A 91 -9.84 4.91 -2.43
C THR A 91 -8.55 4.09 -2.39
N LEU A 92 -8.63 2.82 -2.01
CA LEU A 92 -7.49 1.89 -2.09
C LEU A 92 -7.00 1.73 -3.53
N HIS A 93 -7.91 1.54 -4.48
CA HIS A 93 -7.55 1.42 -5.90
C HIS A 93 -6.92 2.71 -6.44
N ARG A 94 -7.52 3.88 -6.16
CA ARG A 94 -6.96 5.18 -6.55
C ARG A 94 -5.57 5.43 -5.98
N LEU A 95 -5.30 5.00 -4.74
CA LEU A 95 -3.98 5.19 -4.13
C LEU A 95 -2.90 4.35 -4.84
N ARG A 96 -3.25 3.12 -5.29
CA ARG A 96 -2.34 2.25 -6.05
C ARG A 96 -2.00 2.80 -7.43
N THR A 97 -2.88 3.61 -7.99
CA THR A 97 -2.72 4.23 -9.32
C THR A 97 -2.57 5.75 -9.22
N HIS A 98 -2.09 6.25 -8.06
CA HIS A 98 -1.88 7.68 -7.86
C HIS A 98 -0.91 8.24 -8.91
N PRO A 99 -1.09 9.48 -9.40
CA PRO A 99 -0.20 10.07 -10.40
C PRO A 99 1.29 9.97 -10.06
N ASP A 100 1.67 10.16 -8.80
CA ASP A 100 3.06 10.03 -8.36
C ASP A 100 3.60 8.59 -8.49
N VAL A 101 2.76 7.57 -8.26
CA VAL A 101 3.13 6.16 -8.46
C VAL A 101 3.27 5.85 -9.94
N MET A 102 2.32 6.33 -10.75
CA MET A 102 2.35 6.14 -12.21
C MET A 102 3.58 6.82 -12.81
N GLY A 103 3.82 8.09 -12.50
CA GLY A 103 4.98 8.84 -12.98
C GLY A 103 6.31 8.24 -12.53
N PHE A 104 6.36 7.65 -11.33
CA PHE A 104 7.55 6.92 -10.88
C PHE A 104 7.83 5.67 -11.72
N PHE A 105 6.80 4.91 -12.09
CA PHE A 105 6.96 3.76 -12.98
C PHE A 105 7.25 4.18 -14.42
N ASP A 106 6.59 5.22 -14.94
CA ASP A 106 6.88 5.79 -16.26
C ASP A 106 8.38 6.12 -16.39
N LEU A 107 8.94 6.74 -15.35
CA LEU A 107 10.34 7.11 -15.28
C LEU A 107 11.29 5.90 -15.26
N ILE A 108 10.94 4.84 -14.51
CA ILE A 108 11.77 3.61 -14.41
C ILE A 108 11.75 2.83 -15.72
N PHE A 109 10.59 2.78 -16.39
CA PHE A 109 10.39 2.01 -17.62
C PHE A 109 10.83 2.76 -18.87
N ASP A 110 10.97 4.09 -18.79
CA ASP A 110 11.22 4.97 -19.95
C ASP A 110 10.09 4.88 -21.00
N GLU A 111 8.89 4.51 -20.56
CA GLU A 111 7.67 4.41 -21.33
C GLU A 111 6.44 4.48 -20.40
N PRO A 112 5.25 4.83 -20.90
CA PRO A 112 4.04 4.87 -20.09
C PRO A 112 3.72 3.52 -19.42
N ALA A 113 3.62 3.51 -18.10
CA ALA A 113 3.26 2.35 -17.31
C ALA A 113 1.77 2.04 -17.47
N PHE A 114 1.47 0.74 -17.59
CA PHE A 114 0.10 0.24 -17.65
C PHE A 114 -0.26 -0.48 -16.35
N VAL A 115 -1.32 -0.01 -15.67
CA VAL A 115 -1.86 -0.72 -14.51
C VAL A 115 -2.80 -1.81 -14.99
N HIS A 116 -2.47 -3.05 -14.66
CA HIS A 116 -3.39 -4.16 -14.88
C HIS A 116 -4.62 -4.03 -13.97
N PRO A 117 -5.84 -4.21 -14.50
CA PRO A 117 -7.09 -4.16 -13.72
C PRO A 117 -7.18 -5.23 -12.63
#